data_AF-A0A0K6GNA4-F1
#
_entry.id   AF-A0A0K6GNA4-F1
#
_cell.length_a   1.000
_cell.length_b   1.000
_cell.length_c   1.000
_cell.angle_alpha   90.00
_cell.angle_beta   90.00
_cell.angle_gamma   90.00
#
_symmetry.space_group_name_H-M   'P 1'
#
loop_
_entity.id
_entity.type
_entity.pdbx_description
1 polymer ?
#
loop_
_entity_poly.entity_id
_entity_poly.type
_entity_poly.pdbx_seq_one_letter_code
_entity_poly.pdbx_strand_id
1 'polypeptide(L)'
;MQLGAVVIQGENLLLIVSLLMTYVFFYYGLFVLKAERNVMDVIFNSFIYGLVIWKLSYGIVHPNVVFQNPLTLLYFNGGVVGLVLAAIFIVVYTYWQLKKQHISFDVYIRSVTPIYFGYWIVFSVVKGSEFSEQHFIWLQAIVALIFFVVSSRTKTKQKLGQLLVLFHIFASIFIFAPISDTTNEVTSGQSGTNVGMDVGEMAPDFELMTLKGEKVQLSQFRGKKVILNFWASWCPPCRAEMPEMQRFYEQHGQHVAIVAVNLTNKEKNHQAVETFINEKGVSFDIMLDEQGMVSKTYEVITIPTSYIIDEHGVILRKHVGPLSYDMMKRTVSSE
;
A
#
# COMPACT_ATOMS: atom_id res chain seq x y z
N MET A 1 -18.02 0.48 1.19
CA MET A 1 -19.01 -0.57 1.48
C MET A 1 -18.33 -1.65 2.31
N GLN A 2 -18.81 -1.90 3.53
CA GLN A 2 -18.31 -2.98 4.40
C GLN A 2 -19.01 -4.29 4.05
N LEU A 3 -18.25 -5.31 3.64
CA LEU A 3 -18.69 -6.70 3.60
C LEU A 3 -17.97 -7.45 4.73
N GLY A 4 -18.54 -7.41 5.93
CA GLY A 4 -18.01 -8.12 7.10
C GLY A 4 -16.59 -7.71 7.51
N ALA A 5 -15.93 -8.53 8.32
CA ALA A 5 -14.59 -8.33 8.88
C ALA A 5 -13.44 -8.27 7.84
N VAL A 6 -13.77 -8.14 6.55
CA VAL A 6 -12.82 -8.00 5.45
C VAL A 6 -12.77 -6.53 5.06
N VAL A 7 -11.91 -5.77 5.75
CA VAL A 7 -11.45 -4.48 5.24
C VAL A 7 -10.55 -4.80 4.05
N ILE A 8 -11.09 -4.60 2.85
CA ILE A 8 -10.28 -4.64 1.63
C ILE A 8 -9.38 -3.40 1.68
N GLN A 9 -8.14 -3.55 2.18
CA GLN A 9 -7.08 -2.55 2.02
C GLN A 9 -7.06 -2.10 0.54
N GLY A 10 -6.72 -0.84 0.26
CA GLY A 10 -6.60 -0.35 -1.12
C GLY A 10 -5.75 -1.27 -2.00
N GLU A 11 -4.75 -1.94 -1.41
CA GLU A 11 -3.92 -2.97 -2.05
C GLU A 11 -4.67 -4.27 -2.39
N ASN A 12 -5.56 -4.75 -1.51
CA ASN A 12 -6.38 -5.93 -1.80
C ASN A 12 -7.48 -5.60 -2.84
N LEU A 13 -7.97 -4.36 -2.86
CA LEU A 13 -8.89 -3.90 -3.89
C LEU A 13 -8.16 -3.82 -5.23
N LEU A 14 -6.92 -3.33 -5.24
CA LEU A 14 -6.04 -3.38 -6.40
C LEU A 14 -5.82 -4.82 -6.88
N LEU A 15 -5.60 -5.77 -5.98
CA LEU A 15 -5.49 -7.18 -6.35
C LEU A 15 -6.78 -7.68 -7.01
N ILE A 16 -7.95 -7.45 -6.40
CA ILE A 16 -9.24 -7.90 -6.94
C ILE A 16 -9.55 -7.22 -8.27
N VAL A 17 -9.38 -5.90 -8.37
CA VAL A 17 -9.58 -5.13 -9.60
C VAL A 17 -8.60 -5.60 -10.67
N SER A 18 -7.33 -5.79 -10.34
CA SER A 18 -6.33 -6.30 -11.29
C SER A 18 -6.65 -7.71 -11.77
N LEU A 19 -7.16 -8.60 -10.91
CA LEU A 19 -7.58 -9.95 -11.28
C LEU A 19 -8.82 -9.93 -12.17
N LEU A 20 -9.83 -9.12 -11.83
CA LEU A 20 -11.05 -8.95 -12.64
C LEU A 20 -10.71 -8.34 -14.00
N MET A 21 -9.86 -7.33 -14.02
CA MET A 21 -9.36 -6.71 -15.24
C MET A 21 -8.55 -7.69 -16.10
N THR A 22 -7.64 -8.44 -15.49
CA THR A 22 -6.86 -9.47 -16.17
C THR A 22 -7.78 -10.53 -16.76
N TYR A 23 -8.83 -10.93 -16.04
CA TYR A 23 -9.84 -11.86 -16.53
C TYR A 23 -10.66 -11.27 -17.71
N VAL A 24 -11.11 -10.02 -17.62
CA VAL A 24 -11.81 -9.31 -18.71
C VAL A 24 -10.91 -9.19 -19.94
N PHE A 25 -9.64 -8.85 -19.78
CA PHE A 25 -8.69 -8.78 -20.88
C PHE A 25 -8.32 -10.15 -21.43
N PHE A 26 -8.28 -11.17 -20.59
CA PHE A 26 -8.09 -12.55 -21.02
C PHE A 26 -9.26 -13.01 -21.89
N TYR A 27 -10.49 -12.76 -21.43
CA TYR A 27 -11.71 -13.00 -22.21
C TYR A 27 -11.71 -12.20 -23.51
N TYR A 28 -11.41 -10.90 -23.46
CA TYR A 28 -11.33 -10.05 -24.64
C TYR A 28 -10.27 -10.54 -25.64
N GLY A 29 -9.09 -10.94 -25.17
CA GLY A 29 -8.02 -11.44 -26.02
C GLY A 29 -8.39 -12.74 -26.72
N LEU A 30 -9.04 -13.68 -26.03
CA LEU A 30 -9.50 -14.93 -26.62
C LEU A 30 -10.65 -14.72 -27.61
N PHE A 31 -11.66 -13.94 -27.26
CA PHE A 31 -12.90 -13.84 -28.03
C PHE A 31 -12.88 -12.74 -29.09
N VAL A 32 -12.25 -11.59 -28.80
CA VAL A 32 -12.23 -10.42 -29.72
C VAL A 32 -10.97 -10.39 -30.55
N LEU A 33 -9.80 -10.54 -29.92
CA LEU A 33 -8.52 -10.54 -30.65
C LEU A 33 -8.20 -11.89 -31.29
N LYS A 34 -8.98 -12.94 -30.98
CA LYS A 34 -8.74 -14.33 -31.40
C LYS A 34 -7.29 -14.77 -31.12
N ALA A 35 -6.74 -14.31 -30.00
CA ALA A 35 -5.40 -14.69 -29.57
C ALA A 35 -5.35 -16.20 -29.29
N GLU A 36 -4.20 -16.81 -29.55
CA GLU A 36 -4.01 -18.24 -29.30
C GLU A 36 -4.15 -18.53 -27.80
N ARG A 37 -4.97 -19.54 -27.46
CA ARG A 37 -5.25 -19.92 -26.06
C ARG A 37 -3.98 -20.17 -25.25
N ASN A 38 -3.02 -20.85 -25.85
CA ASN A 38 -1.73 -21.18 -25.26
C ASN A 38 -0.96 -19.92 -24.83
N VAL A 39 -1.00 -18.85 -25.64
CA VAL A 39 -0.35 -17.56 -25.32
C VAL A 39 -1.01 -16.90 -24.13
N MET A 40 -2.35 -16.93 -24.11
CA MET A 40 -3.13 -16.32 -23.03
C MET A 40 -2.89 -17.07 -21.72
N ASP A 41 -2.81 -18.40 -21.73
CA ASP A 41 -2.52 -19.21 -20.55
C ASP A 41 -1.13 -18.87 -19.97
N VAL A 42 -0.11 -18.65 -20.82
CA VAL A 42 1.22 -18.21 -20.37
C VAL A 42 1.16 -16.85 -19.69
N ILE A 43 0.48 -15.86 -20.29
CA ILE A 43 0.33 -14.51 -19.72
C ILE A 43 -0.37 -14.60 -18.36
N PHE A 44 -1.52 -15.28 -18.30
CA PHE A 44 -2.32 -15.39 -17.08
C PHE A 44 -1.54 -16.08 -15.96
N ASN A 45 -0.94 -17.24 -16.23
CA ASN A 45 -0.19 -17.99 -15.23
C ASN A 45 1.04 -17.21 -14.74
N SER A 46 1.77 -16.55 -15.63
CA SER A 46 2.93 -15.74 -15.25
C SER A 46 2.53 -14.65 -14.25
N PHE A 47 1.44 -13.94 -14.52
CA PHE A 47 0.92 -12.88 -13.66
C PHE A 47 0.43 -13.41 -12.32
N ILE A 48 -0.39 -14.47 -12.30
CA ILE A 48 -0.89 -15.08 -11.05
C ILE A 48 0.26 -15.56 -10.18
N TYR A 49 1.23 -16.27 -10.73
CA TYR A 49 2.39 -16.72 -9.97
C TYR A 49 3.24 -15.56 -9.46
N GLY A 50 3.42 -14.51 -10.27
CA GLY A 50 4.08 -13.28 -9.84
C GLY A 50 3.38 -12.63 -8.64
N LEU A 51 2.06 -12.50 -8.66
CA LEU A 51 1.29 -11.96 -7.54
C LEU A 51 1.41 -12.83 -6.28
N VAL A 52 1.35 -14.15 -6.42
CA VAL A 52 1.52 -15.08 -5.30
C VAL A 52 2.92 -14.95 -4.71
N ILE A 53 3.96 -14.86 -5.54
CA ILE A 53 5.34 -14.67 -5.10
C ILE A 53 5.48 -13.33 -4.38
N TRP A 54 4.97 -12.25 -4.95
CA TRP A 54 5.01 -10.94 -4.30
C TRP A 54 4.31 -10.97 -2.93
N LYS A 55 3.09 -11.54 -2.86
CA LYS A 55 2.34 -11.63 -1.61
C LYS A 55 3.05 -12.48 -0.56
N LEU A 56 3.56 -13.66 -0.94
CA LEU A 56 4.20 -14.60 -0.02
C LEU A 56 5.67 -14.26 0.27
N SER A 57 6.28 -13.36 -0.50
CA SER A 57 7.68 -12.96 -0.30
C SER A 57 7.95 -12.32 1.05
N TYR A 58 6.93 -11.83 1.78
CA TYR A 58 7.09 -11.38 3.16
C TYR A 58 7.72 -12.47 4.05
N GLY A 59 7.37 -13.75 3.85
CA GLY A 59 7.99 -14.86 4.57
C GLY A 59 9.44 -15.15 4.20
N ILE A 60 9.86 -14.74 3.00
CA ILE A 60 11.26 -14.83 2.56
C ILE A 60 12.08 -13.68 3.16
N VAL A 61 11.50 -12.47 3.18
CA VAL A 61 12.17 -11.26 3.65
C VAL A 61 12.25 -11.21 5.18
N HIS A 62 11.18 -11.62 5.87
CA HIS A 62 11.06 -11.57 7.33
C HIS A 62 10.72 -12.95 7.93
N PRO A 63 11.59 -13.98 7.74
CA PRO A 63 11.29 -15.35 8.13
C PRO A 63 10.99 -15.47 9.63
N ASN A 64 11.79 -14.81 10.48
CA ASN A 64 11.63 -14.88 11.93
C ASN A 64 10.26 -14.36 12.41
N VAL A 65 9.78 -13.27 11.82
CA VAL A 65 8.47 -12.66 12.17
C VAL A 65 7.33 -13.61 11.75
N VAL A 66 7.44 -14.20 10.57
CA VAL A 66 6.43 -15.13 10.05
C VAL A 66 6.40 -16.45 10.84
N PHE A 67 7.54 -16.98 11.26
CA PHE A 67 7.58 -18.17 12.12
C PHE A 67 6.89 -17.95 13.47
N GLN A 68 7.04 -16.76 14.05
CA GLN A 68 6.38 -16.42 15.31
C GLN A 68 4.89 -16.13 15.12
N ASN A 69 4.50 -15.50 14.01
CA ASN A 69 3.10 -15.12 13.74
C ASN A 69 2.75 -15.39 12.26
N PRO A 70 2.37 -16.62 11.87
CA PRO A 70 2.09 -16.97 10.46
C PRO A 70 0.98 -16.14 9.81
N LEU A 71 0.04 -15.62 10.61
CA LEU A 71 -1.06 -14.77 10.13
C LEU A 71 -0.58 -13.44 9.52
N THR A 72 0.65 -13.01 9.79
CA THR A 72 1.25 -11.81 9.19
C THR A 72 1.29 -11.85 7.67
N LEU A 73 1.38 -13.04 7.05
CA LEU A 73 1.32 -13.23 5.59
C LEU A 73 -0.02 -12.79 4.97
N LEU A 74 -1.10 -12.80 5.75
CA LEU A 74 -2.40 -12.32 5.28
C LEU A 74 -2.40 -10.80 5.13
N TYR A 75 -1.66 -10.09 5.98
CA TYR A 75 -1.71 -8.64 6.12
C TYR A 75 -0.56 -7.91 5.42
N PHE A 76 0.62 -8.51 5.37
CA PHE A 76 1.81 -7.90 4.78
C PHE A 76 2.20 -8.55 3.45
N ASN A 77 3.09 -7.88 2.72
CA ASN A 77 3.70 -8.34 1.47
C ASN A 77 5.21 -8.02 1.54
N GLY A 78 6.03 -8.61 0.67
CA GLY A 78 7.49 -8.40 0.71
C GLY A 78 7.96 -7.05 0.17
N GLY A 79 7.06 -6.08 -0.01
CA GLY A 79 7.37 -4.74 -0.49
C GLY A 79 8.11 -4.76 -1.83
N VAL A 80 9.12 -3.88 -1.95
CA VAL A 80 9.93 -3.73 -3.17
C VAL A 80 10.72 -5.00 -3.49
N VAL A 81 11.30 -5.65 -2.48
CA VAL A 81 12.06 -6.90 -2.67
C VAL A 81 11.15 -7.98 -3.25
N GLY A 82 9.94 -8.10 -2.71
CA GLY A 82 8.92 -9.01 -3.22
C GLY A 82 8.55 -8.73 -4.68
N LEU A 83 8.40 -7.45 -5.05
CA LEU A 83 8.09 -7.06 -6.43
C LEU A 83 9.22 -7.44 -7.38
N VAL A 84 10.48 -7.24 -6.97
CA VAL A 84 11.66 -7.64 -7.76
C VAL A 84 11.69 -9.17 -7.95
N LEU A 85 11.45 -9.95 -6.88
CA LEU A 85 11.38 -11.41 -6.97
C LEU A 85 10.28 -11.88 -7.92
N ALA A 86 9.09 -11.27 -7.83
CA ALA A 86 7.98 -11.55 -8.72
C ALA A 86 8.31 -11.22 -10.19
N ALA A 87 8.92 -10.07 -10.44
CA ALA A 87 9.32 -9.64 -11.78
C ALA A 87 10.35 -10.60 -12.41
N ILE A 88 11.37 -11.00 -11.65
CA ILE A 88 12.37 -11.98 -12.10
C ILE A 88 11.67 -13.30 -12.45
N PHE A 89 10.78 -13.79 -11.57
CA PHE A 89 10.05 -15.03 -11.83
C PHE A 89 9.18 -14.95 -13.07
N ILE A 90 8.41 -13.87 -13.26
CA ILE A 90 7.56 -13.68 -14.44
C ILE A 90 8.38 -13.78 -15.72
N VAL A 91 9.54 -13.11 -15.77
CA VAL A 91 10.43 -13.11 -16.94
C VAL A 91 10.95 -14.52 -17.23
N VAL A 92 11.47 -15.22 -16.22
CA VAL A 92 12.04 -16.57 -16.37
C VAL A 92 10.96 -17.58 -16.76
N TYR A 93 9.81 -17.57 -16.06
CA TYR A 93 8.69 -18.46 -16.32
C TYR A 93 8.15 -18.27 -17.73
N THR A 94 7.94 -17.02 -18.15
CA THR A 94 7.44 -16.68 -19.48
C THR A 94 8.41 -17.16 -20.54
N TYR A 95 9.71 -16.84 -20.42
CA TYR A 95 10.72 -17.28 -21.38
C TYR A 95 10.72 -18.81 -21.54
N TRP A 96 10.70 -19.54 -20.42
CA TRP A 96 10.68 -20.99 -20.43
C TRP A 96 9.42 -21.56 -21.10
N GLN A 97 8.24 -21.00 -20.80
CA GLN A 97 6.98 -21.45 -21.39
C GLN A 97 6.87 -21.14 -22.89
N LEU A 98 7.33 -19.97 -23.33
CA LEU A 98 7.35 -19.62 -24.76
C LEU A 98 8.18 -20.64 -25.55
N LYS A 99 9.35 -21.02 -25.01
CA LYS A 99 10.21 -22.04 -25.62
C LYS A 99 9.55 -23.43 -25.60
N LYS A 100 8.95 -23.83 -24.48
CA LYS A 100 8.32 -25.14 -24.30
C LYS A 100 7.12 -25.34 -25.23
N GLN A 101 6.33 -24.29 -25.45
CA GLN A 101 5.10 -24.33 -26.26
C GLN A 101 5.33 -23.89 -27.71
N HIS A 102 6.59 -23.64 -28.11
CA HIS A 102 6.97 -23.15 -29.44
C HIS A 102 6.22 -21.87 -29.87
N ILE A 103 5.89 -21.01 -28.91
CA ILE A 103 5.23 -19.73 -29.16
C ILE A 103 6.29 -18.72 -29.61
N SER A 104 6.10 -18.12 -30.78
CA SER A 104 6.98 -17.05 -31.24
C SER A 104 6.88 -15.82 -30.35
N PHE A 105 8.03 -15.18 -30.09
CA PHE A 105 8.08 -13.97 -29.27
C PHE A 105 7.20 -12.85 -29.83
N ASP A 106 7.11 -12.72 -31.15
CA ASP A 106 6.24 -11.75 -31.83
C ASP A 106 4.75 -11.93 -31.48
N VAL A 107 4.28 -13.19 -31.46
CA VAL A 107 2.89 -13.50 -31.11
C VAL A 107 2.62 -13.18 -29.64
N TYR A 108 3.57 -13.49 -28.74
CA TYR A 108 3.45 -13.15 -27.32
C TYR A 108 3.38 -11.63 -27.09
N ILE A 109 4.31 -10.86 -27.69
CA ILE A 109 4.34 -9.40 -27.56
C ILE A 109 3.04 -8.78 -28.08
N ARG A 110 2.53 -9.24 -29.24
CA ARG A 110 1.27 -8.75 -29.79
C ARG A 110 0.09 -8.97 -28.85
N SER A 111 0.06 -10.08 -28.14
CA SER A 111 -1.02 -10.44 -27.21
C SER A 111 -0.94 -9.70 -25.87
N VAL A 112 0.26 -9.54 -25.30
CA VAL A 112 0.44 -8.90 -23.98
C VAL A 112 0.34 -7.37 -24.03
N THR A 113 0.73 -6.76 -25.16
CA THR A 113 0.72 -5.29 -25.34
C THR A 113 -0.64 -4.66 -24.99
N PRO A 114 -1.77 -5.00 -25.65
CA PRO A 114 -3.05 -4.37 -25.33
C PRO A 114 -3.51 -4.63 -23.89
N ILE A 115 -3.13 -5.75 -23.28
CA ILE A 115 -3.44 -6.09 -21.88
C ILE A 115 -2.71 -5.12 -20.93
N TYR A 116 -1.42 -4.87 -21.16
CA TYR A 116 -0.62 -3.92 -20.39
C TYR A 116 -1.21 -2.50 -20.47
N PHE A 117 -1.49 -2.01 -21.69
CA PHE A 117 -2.07 -0.67 -21.89
C PHE A 117 -3.46 -0.55 -21.26
N GLY A 118 -4.29 -1.59 -21.39
CA GLY A 118 -5.61 -1.62 -20.77
C GLY A 118 -5.56 -1.59 -19.24
N TYR A 119 -4.64 -2.34 -18.64
CA TYR A 119 -4.37 -2.29 -17.19
C TYR A 119 -3.92 -0.90 -16.76
N TRP A 120 -2.98 -0.29 -17.50
CA TRP A 120 -2.44 1.03 -17.16
C TRP A 120 -3.50 2.13 -17.19
N ILE A 121 -4.40 2.14 -18.18
CA ILE A 121 -5.47 3.14 -18.29
C ILE A 121 -6.36 3.09 -17.05
N VAL A 122 -6.81 1.90 -16.65
CA VAL A 122 -7.67 1.79 -15.47
C VAL A 122 -6.91 2.06 -14.19
N PHE A 123 -5.65 1.61 -14.08
CA PHE A 123 -4.80 1.95 -12.94
C PHE A 123 -4.68 3.48 -12.79
N SER A 124 -4.42 4.20 -13.88
CA SER A 124 -4.28 5.66 -13.88
C SER A 124 -5.58 6.37 -13.53
N VAL A 125 -6.73 5.87 -14.01
CA VAL A 125 -8.05 6.43 -13.66
C VAL A 125 -8.39 6.18 -12.18
N VAL A 126 -8.05 5.01 -11.63
CA VAL A 126 -8.41 4.63 -10.27
C VAL A 126 -7.44 5.19 -9.22
N LYS A 127 -6.15 5.30 -9.54
CA LYS A 127 -5.08 5.63 -8.58
C LYS A 127 -4.26 6.87 -8.92
N GLY A 128 -4.50 7.51 -10.06
CA GLY A 128 -3.75 8.71 -10.50
C GLY A 128 -3.81 9.88 -9.51
N SER A 129 -4.83 9.94 -8.65
CA SER A 129 -4.99 10.97 -7.62
C SER A 129 -4.41 10.62 -6.25
N GLU A 130 -4.03 9.36 -5.98
CA GLU A 130 -3.63 8.88 -4.64
C GLU A 130 -2.12 8.62 -4.48
N PHE A 131 -1.38 8.42 -5.57
CA PHE A 131 0.07 8.22 -5.54
C PHE A 131 0.80 9.47 -6.06
N SER A 132 1.26 10.31 -5.13
CA SER A 132 2.11 11.47 -5.41
C SER A 132 3.58 11.10 -5.68
N GLU A 133 3.96 9.82 -5.65
CA GLU A 133 5.35 9.41 -5.85
C GLU A 133 5.74 9.45 -7.34
N GLN A 134 6.41 10.54 -7.72
CA GLN A 134 7.00 10.75 -9.06
C GLN A 134 7.80 9.53 -9.58
N HIS A 135 8.42 8.75 -8.70
CA HIS A 135 9.19 7.56 -9.07
C HIS A 135 8.36 6.46 -9.74
N PHE A 136 7.10 6.27 -9.34
CA PHE A 136 6.23 5.27 -9.95
C PHE A 136 5.84 5.68 -11.38
N ILE A 137 5.65 6.98 -11.63
CA ILE A 137 5.33 7.53 -12.94
C ILE A 137 6.46 7.28 -13.92
N TRP A 138 7.71 7.58 -13.51
CA TRP A 138 8.89 7.34 -14.34
C TRP A 138 9.08 5.85 -14.68
N LEU A 139 8.86 4.96 -13.70
CA LEU A 139 8.92 3.52 -13.95
C LEU A 139 7.88 3.08 -14.99
N GLN A 140 6.64 3.55 -14.89
CA GLN A 140 5.59 3.23 -15.87
C GLN A 140 5.90 3.80 -17.25
N ALA A 141 6.41 5.02 -17.35
CA ALA A 141 6.83 5.63 -18.61
C ALA A 141 7.96 4.83 -19.29
N ILE A 142 8.94 4.34 -18.51
CA ILE A 142 10.02 3.48 -19.00
C ILE A 142 9.45 2.16 -19.51
N VAL A 143 8.55 1.51 -18.77
CA VAL A 143 7.94 0.24 -19.19
C VAL A 143 7.12 0.43 -20.47
N ALA A 144 6.31 1.49 -20.55
CA ALA A 144 5.54 1.83 -21.75
C ALA A 144 6.45 2.11 -22.97
N LEU A 145 7.58 2.80 -22.77
CA LEU A 145 8.58 3.05 -23.81
C LEU A 145 9.24 1.75 -24.28
N ILE A 146 9.57 0.83 -23.37
CA ILE A 146 10.11 -0.49 -23.73
C ILE A 146 9.08 -1.26 -24.56
N PHE A 147 7.81 -1.30 -24.13
CA PHE A 147 6.75 -1.93 -24.91
C PHE A 147 6.56 -1.26 -26.28
N PHE A 148 6.69 0.07 -26.38
CA PHE A 148 6.67 0.78 -27.66
C PHE A 148 7.79 0.31 -28.59
N VAL A 149 9.03 0.34 -28.09
CA VAL A 149 10.22 0.00 -28.89
C VAL A 149 10.15 -1.46 -29.32
N VAL A 150 9.79 -2.37 -28.42
CA VAL A 150 9.67 -3.80 -28.71
C VAL A 150 8.53 -4.05 -29.70
N SER A 151 7.34 -3.48 -29.49
CA SER A 151 6.21 -3.65 -30.41
C SER A 151 6.46 -3.02 -31.79
N SER A 152 7.17 -1.88 -31.85
CA SER A 152 7.52 -1.19 -33.10
C SER A 152 8.45 -1.99 -34.03
N ARG A 153 9.21 -2.95 -33.48
CA ARG A 153 10.11 -3.83 -34.23
C ARG A 153 9.42 -5.06 -34.84
N THR A 154 8.16 -5.34 -34.49
CA THR A 154 7.41 -6.50 -35.01
C THR A 154 6.67 -6.18 -36.32
N LYS A 155 6.70 -7.09 -37.30
CA LYS A 155 6.34 -6.84 -38.72
C LYS A 155 4.84 -6.93 -39.09
N THR A 156 3.86 -6.99 -38.17
CA THR A 156 2.47 -7.28 -38.58
C THR A 156 1.38 -6.47 -37.84
N LYS A 157 0.57 -5.75 -38.65
CA LYS A 157 -0.64 -4.95 -38.33
C LYS A 157 -0.48 -3.92 -37.20
N GLN A 158 0.39 -2.95 -37.51
CA GLN A 158 0.94 -1.88 -36.69
C GLN A 158 -0.02 -0.81 -36.12
N LYS A 159 -1.27 -0.67 -36.56
CA LYS A 159 -2.03 0.56 -36.22
C LYS A 159 -2.49 0.66 -34.77
N LEU A 160 -3.06 -0.40 -34.19
CA LEU A 160 -3.70 -0.31 -32.88
C LEU A 160 -2.70 -0.26 -31.71
N GLY A 161 -1.66 -1.10 -31.74
CA GLY A 161 -0.63 -1.12 -30.69
C GLY A 161 0.15 0.20 -30.62
N GLN A 162 0.55 0.75 -31.78
CA GLN A 162 1.24 2.04 -31.84
C GLN A 162 0.34 3.21 -31.44
N LEU A 163 -0.94 3.19 -31.82
CA LEU A 163 -1.93 4.19 -31.37
C LEU A 163 -2.14 4.15 -29.85
N LEU A 164 -2.24 2.95 -29.25
CA LEU A 164 -2.36 2.81 -27.80
C LEU A 164 -1.13 3.34 -27.06
N VAL A 165 0.07 3.11 -27.60
CA VAL A 165 1.28 3.65 -26.97
C VAL A 165 1.39 5.17 -27.15
N LEU A 166 1.13 5.70 -28.34
CA LEU A 166 1.12 7.15 -28.58
C LEU A 166 0.07 7.85 -27.72
N PHE A 167 -1.12 7.25 -27.59
CA PHE A 167 -2.16 7.72 -26.68
C PHE A 167 -1.68 7.71 -25.23
N HIS A 168 -0.98 6.66 -24.79
CA HIS A 168 -0.51 6.56 -23.42
C HIS A 168 0.63 7.56 -23.13
N ILE A 169 1.56 7.79 -24.06
CA ILE A 169 2.56 8.87 -23.95
C ILE A 169 1.83 10.21 -23.86
N PHE A 170 0.87 10.48 -24.74
CA PHE A 170 0.11 11.72 -24.76
C PHE A 170 -0.73 11.92 -23.49
N ALA A 171 -1.43 10.88 -23.01
CA ALA A 171 -2.23 10.91 -21.78
C ALA A 171 -1.35 11.09 -20.54
N SER A 172 -0.18 10.47 -20.48
CA SER A 172 0.78 10.71 -19.40
C SER A 172 1.31 12.14 -19.40
N ILE A 173 1.50 12.75 -20.59
CA ILE A 173 1.87 14.16 -20.72
C ILE A 173 0.69 15.07 -20.34
N PHE A 174 -0.56 14.72 -20.64
CA PHE A 174 -1.73 15.57 -20.36
C PHE A 174 -2.25 15.49 -18.92
N ILE A 175 -2.19 14.30 -18.31
CA ILE A 175 -2.58 14.09 -16.89
C ILE A 175 -1.56 14.75 -15.95
N PHE A 176 -0.29 14.84 -16.37
CA PHE A 176 0.81 15.39 -15.57
C PHE A 176 1.49 16.61 -16.19
N ALA A 177 0.90 17.19 -17.25
CA ALA A 177 1.30 18.52 -17.67
C ALA A 177 1.12 19.41 -16.45
N PRO A 178 2.12 20.23 -16.08
CA PRO A 178 1.86 21.24 -15.09
C PRO A 178 0.69 22.04 -15.63
N ILE A 179 -0.48 21.89 -14.99
CA ILE A 179 -1.47 22.93 -15.04
C ILE A 179 -0.63 24.14 -14.65
N SER A 180 -0.48 25.08 -15.58
CA SER A 180 -0.04 26.42 -15.22
C SER A 180 -1.12 26.93 -14.29
N ASP A 181 -1.04 26.50 -13.03
CA ASP A 181 -1.73 27.12 -11.93
C ASP A 181 -1.27 28.56 -12.03
N THR A 182 -2.22 29.42 -12.41
CA THR A 182 -2.26 30.75 -11.82
C THR A 182 -2.08 30.54 -10.33
N THR A 183 -0.82 30.64 -9.91
CA THR A 183 -0.36 30.47 -8.55
C THR A 183 -1.14 31.45 -7.70
N ASN A 184 -2.17 30.96 -7.03
CA ASN A 184 -2.26 31.28 -5.62
C ASN A 184 -0.99 30.65 -5.04
N GLU A 185 0.03 31.48 -4.85
CA GLU A 185 1.11 31.17 -3.92
C GLU A 185 0.44 30.69 -2.64
N VAL A 186 0.38 29.38 -2.44
CA VAL A 186 0.34 28.81 -1.10
C VAL A 186 1.71 29.11 -0.53
N THR A 187 1.82 30.36 -0.07
CA THR A 187 2.89 30.84 0.79
C THR A 187 3.01 29.79 1.89
N SER A 188 4.19 29.19 2.02
CA SER A 188 4.54 28.23 3.08
C SER A 188 4.57 28.91 4.45
N GLY A 189 3.43 29.46 4.88
CA GLY A 189 3.35 30.41 5.98
C GLY A 189 2.07 30.35 6.82
N GLN A 190 1.13 29.43 6.55
CA GLN A 190 0.01 29.13 7.46
C GLN A 190 -0.43 27.66 7.35
N SER A 191 0.37 26.74 7.87
CA SER A 191 -0.10 25.39 8.23
C SER A 191 -0.13 25.33 9.76
N GLY A 192 -1.31 25.10 10.34
CA GLY A 192 -1.49 24.97 11.79
C GLY A 192 -2.65 25.74 12.44
N THR A 193 -3.54 26.41 11.70
CA THR A 193 -4.65 27.16 12.33
C THR A 193 -5.92 26.35 12.54
N ASN A 194 -6.16 25.30 11.75
CA ASN A 194 -7.34 24.45 11.88
C ASN A 194 -6.97 23.14 12.58
N VAL A 195 -7.74 22.81 13.61
CA VAL A 195 -7.65 21.53 14.33
C VAL A 195 -8.61 20.55 13.68
N GLY A 196 -8.11 19.40 13.26
CA GLY A 196 -8.91 18.40 12.55
C GLY A 196 -8.08 17.17 12.16
N MET A 197 -8.70 16.25 11.42
CA MET A 197 -8.13 14.92 11.13
C MET A 197 -7.57 14.79 9.72
N ASP A 198 -7.67 15.85 8.91
CA ASP A 198 -7.21 15.83 7.54
C ASP A 198 -5.72 16.13 7.45
N VAL A 199 -5.10 15.70 6.35
CA VAL A 199 -3.69 15.97 6.10
C VAL A 199 -3.46 17.47 5.98
N GLY A 200 -2.47 17.99 6.72
CA GLY A 200 -2.16 19.42 6.80
C GLY A 200 -2.84 20.16 7.96
N GLU A 201 -3.72 19.50 8.71
CA GLU A 201 -4.38 20.05 9.90
C GLU A 201 -3.62 19.69 11.19
N MET A 202 -3.84 20.47 12.24
CA MET A 202 -3.31 20.15 13.56
C MET A 202 -4.10 19.01 14.20
N ALA A 203 -3.41 17.96 14.63
CA ALA A 203 -4.04 16.80 15.25
C ALA A 203 -4.78 17.21 16.54
N PRO A 204 -6.04 16.79 16.75
CA PRO A 204 -6.80 17.09 17.96
C PRO A 204 -6.06 16.59 19.20
N ASP A 205 -5.76 17.51 20.12
CA ASP A 205 -5.09 17.14 21.36
C ASP A 205 -6.03 16.36 22.28
N PHE A 206 -5.46 15.47 23.07
CA PHE A 206 -6.18 14.68 24.05
C PHE A 206 -5.25 14.24 25.17
N GLU A 207 -5.86 13.87 26.29
CA GLU A 207 -5.15 13.38 27.47
C GLU A 207 -5.79 12.08 27.92
N LEU A 208 -4.97 11.03 28.08
CA LEU A 208 -5.40 9.71 28.50
C LEU A 208 -4.49 9.17 29.60
N MET A 209 -5.01 8.20 30.36
CA MET A 209 -4.22 7.41 31.29
C MET A 209 -3.51 6.28 30.53
N THR A 210 -2.25 6.02 30.88
CA THR A 210 -1.51 4.86 30.38
C THR A 210 -1.85 3.62 31.22
N LEU A 211 -1.49 2.45 30.69
CA LEU A 211 -1.59 1.18 31.41
C LEU A 211 -0.79 1.17 32.73
N LYS A 212 0.23 2.04 32.86
CA LYS A 212 1.04 2.21 34.08
C LYS A 212 0.42 3.20 35.08
N GLY A 213 -0.73 3.79 34.76
CA GLY A 213 -1.39 4.79 35.59
C GLY A 213 -0.81 6.20 35.46
N GLU A 214 -0.04 6.48 34.42
CA GLU A 214 0.49 7.82 34.15
C GLU A 214 -0.42 8.59 33.22
N LYS A 215 -0.51 9.90 33.40
CA LYS A 215 -1.33 10.76 32.55
C LYS A 215 -0.47 11.33 31.42
N VAL A 216 -0.84 11.04 30.18
CA VAL A 216 -0.06 11.44 29.00
C VAL A 216 -0.97 12.19 28.02
N GLN A 217 -0.43 13.27 27.47
CA GLN A 217 -1.12 14.15 26.53
C GLN A 217 -0.40 14.13 25.19
N LEU A 218 -1.14 14.13 24.08
CA LEU A 218 -0.53 14.06 22.74
C LEU A 218 0.43 15.23 22.48
N SER A 219 0.09 16.44 22.92
CA SER A 219 0.95 17.62 22.79
C SER A 219 2.30 17.52 23.54
N GLN A 220 2.48 16.58 24.47
CA GLN A 220 3.78 16.35 25.12
C GLN A 220 4.85 15.82 24.16
N PHE A 221 4.45 15.28 23.00
CA PHE A 221 5.37 14.73 22.00
C PHE A 221 5.80 15.74 20.93
N ARG A 222 5.41 17.02 21.06
CA ARG A 222 5.90 18.10 20.18
C ARG A 222 7.43 18.13 20.17
N GLY A 223 8.02 18.40 19.00
CA GLY A 223 9.46 18.27 18.75
C GLY A 223 9.90 16.87 18.31
N LYS A 224 8.98 15.88 18.27
CA LYS A 224 9.22 14.57 17.67
C LYS A 224 8.09 14.23 16.69
N LYS A 225 8.41 13.47 15.64
CA LYS A 225 7.35 12.83 14.84
C LYS A 225 6.61 11.82 15.69
N VAL A 226 5.30 11.70 15.49
CA VAL A 226 4.43 10.79 16.24
C VAL A 226 3.73 9.83 15.30
N ILE A 227 3.77 8.54 15.63
CA ILE A 227 2.87 7.52 15.09
C ILE A 227 1.75 7.33 16.11
N LEU A 228 0.61 7.98 15.88
CA LEU A 228 -0.60 7.82 16.68
C LEU A 228 -1.41 6.63 16.13
N ASN A 229 -1.42 5.52 16.85
CA ASN A 229 -2.05 4.27 16.43
C ASN A 229 -3.27 3.93 17.30
N PHE A 230 -4.39 3.59 16.68
CA PHE A 230 -5.61 3.13 17.35
C PHE A 230 -5.79 1.64 17.14
N TRP A 231 -5.95 0.88 18.23
CA TRP A 231 -5.91 -0.59 18.17
C TRP A 231 -6.76 -1.28 19.26
N ALA A 232 -6.89 -2.61 19.16
CA ALA A 232 -7.47 -3.45 20.22
C ALA A 232 -6.81 -4.85 20.25
N SER A 233 -6.75 -5.46 21.43
CA SER A 233 -6.06 -6.74 21.73
C SER A 233 -6.67 -7.93 21.02
N TRP A 234 -7.98 -7.90 20.78
CA TRP A 234 -8.71 -8.94 20.05
C TRP A 234 -8.62 -8.78 18.53
N CYS A 235 -8.16 -7.63 18.02
CA CYS A 235 -8.20 -7.32 16.60
C CYS A 235 -7.05 -7.99 15.84
N PRO A 236 -7.31 -8.96 14.95
CA PRO A 236 -6.24 -9.73 14.28
C PRO A 236 -5.18 -8.89 13.54
N PRO A 237 -5.53 -7.88 12.71
CA PRO A 237 -4.51 -7.04 12.08
C PRO A 237 -3.72 -6.20 13.09
N CYS A 238 -4.32 -5.72 14.18
CA CYS A 238 -3.58 -5.02 15.24
C CYS A 238 -2.54 -5.94 15.89
N ARG A 239 -2.93 -7.21 16.16
CA ARG A 239 -2.01 -8.21 16.72
C ARG A 239 -0.84 -8.53 15.79
N ALA A 240 -1.03 -8.42 14.48
CA ALA A 240 0.02 -8.60 13.48
C ALA A 240 0.94 -7.37 13.36
N GLU A 241 0.41 -6.16 13.56
CA GLU A 241 1.15 -4.89 13.54
C GLU A 241 2.03 -4.68 14.79
N MET A 242 1.56 -5.10 15.97
CA MET A 242 2.24 -4.82 17.24
C MET A 242 3.72 -5.28 17.33
N PRO A 243 4.08 -6.51 16.91
CA PRO A 243 5.49 -6.92 16.86
C PRO A 243 6.34 -6.06 15.93
N GLU A 244 5.77 -5.63 14.80
CA GLU A 244 6.46 -4.74 13.85
C GLU A 244 6.67 -3.35 14.48
N MET A 245 5.66 -2.81 15.17
CA MET A 245 5.76 -1.56 15.93
C MET A 245 6.79 -1.64 17.06
N GLN A 246 6.86 -2.75 17.79
CA GLN A 246 7.87 -2.97 18.83
C GLN A 246 9.28 -2.97 18.23
N ARG A 247 9.50 -3.68 17.11
CA ARG A 247 10.78 -3.65 16.38
C ARG A 247 11.13 -2.24 15.89
N PHE A 248 10.15 -1.48 15.44
CA PHE A 248 10.36 -0.09 15.03
C PHE A 248 10.73 0.78 16.23
N TYR A 249 10.03 0.64 17.35
CA TYR A 249 10.29 1.37 18.60
C TYR A 249 11.72 1.15 19.12
N GLU A 250 12.20 -0.09 19.12
CA GLU A 250 13.56 -0.43 19.56
C GLU A 250 14.64 0.29 18.75
N GLN A 251 14.39 0.56 17.46
CA GLN A 251 15.37 1.16 16.56
C GLN A 251 15.21 2.67 16.37
N HIS A 252 13.99 3.18 16.50
CA HIS A 252 13.64 4.57 16.14
C HIS A 252 12.98 5.37 17.27
N GLY A 253 12.65 4.74 18.40
CA GLY A 253 11.88 5.32 19.51
C GLY A 253 12.53 6.55 20.17
N GLN A 254 13.83 6.77 19.96
CA GLN A 254 14.50 7.99 20.41
C GLN A 254 14.06 9.23 19.62
N HIS A 255 13.81 9.08 18.32
CA HIS A 255 13.50 10.16 17.39
C HIS A 255 12.01 10.24 17.04
N VAL A 256 11.32 9.11 17.08
CA VAL A 256 9.89 8.99 16.76
C VAL A 256 9.13 8.46 17.97
N ALA A 257 8.08 9.16 18.37
CA ALA A 257 7.19 8.69 19.42
C ALA A 257 6.13 7.75 18.85
N ILE A 258 5.89 6.63 19.54
CA ILE A 258 4.72 5.79 19.29
C ILE A 258 3.69 6.13 20.37
N VAL A 259 2.52 6.59 19.92
CA VAL A 259 1.36 6.84 20.79
C VAL A 259 0.29 5.82 20.44
N ALA A 260 0.28 4.70 21.16
CA ALA A 260 -0.65 3.60 20.91
C ALA A 260 -1.88 3.70 21.81
N VAL A 261 -3.00 4.16 21.26
CA VAL A 261 -4.29 4.29 21.93
C VAL A 261 -5.08 3.00 21.78
N ASN A 262 -5.23 2.27 22.88
CA ASN A 262 -6.12 1.11 22.95
C ASN A 262 -7.58 1.58 23.06
N LEU A 263 -8.46 0.98 22.26
CA LEU A 263 -9.91 1.19 22.34
C LEU A 263 -10.51 0.45 23.53
N THR A 264 -10.13 0.84 24.75
CA THR A 264 -10.42 0.13 25.99
C THR A 264 -11.92 -0.08 26.22
N ASN A 265 -12.75 0.87 25.79
CA ASN A 265 -14.21 0.74 25.83
C ASN A 265 -14.78 -0.40 24.95
N LYS A 266 -13.98 -0.94 24.03
CA LYS A 266 -14.30 -2.08 23.16
C LYS A 266 -13.52 -3.34 23.53
N GLU A 267 -12.73 -3.31 24.60
CA GLU A 267 -12.03 -4.49 25.11
C GLU A 267 -12.95 -5.37 25.95
N LYS A 268 -12.54 -6.63 26.16
CA LYS A 268 -13.24 -7.52 27.08
C LYS A 268 -13.12 -7.04 28.53
N ASN A 269 -11.92 -6.58 28.92
CA ASN A 269 -11.55 -5.97 30.19
C ASN A 269 -10.10 -5.46 30.11
N HIS A 270 -9.64 -4.71 31.11
CA HIS A 270 -8.26 -4.18 31.15
C HIS A 270 -7.20 -5.29 31.18
N GLN A 271 -7.49 -6.41 31.85
CA GLN A 271 -6.56 -7.55 31.93
C GLN A 271 -6.23 -8.14 30.55
N ALA A 272 -7.17 -8.09 29.60
CA ALA A 272 -6.94 -8.56 28.24
C ALA A 272 -5.84 -7.74 27.52
N VAL A 273 -5.82 -6.43 27.75
CA VAL A 273 -4.79 -5.52 27.22
C VAL A 273 -3.44 -5.86 27.83
N GLU A 274 -3.36 -5.93 29.17
CA GLU A 274 -2.12 -6.27 29.88
C GLU A 274 -1.56 -7.62 29.46
N THR A 275 -2.42 -8.64 29.38
CA THR A 275 -2.03 -10.00 28.97
C THR A 275 -1.42 -9.97 27.58
N PHE A 276 -2.07 -9.30 26.63
CA PHE A 276 -1.58 -9.20 25.26
C PHE A 276 -0.23 -8.47 25.17
N ILE A 277 -0.09 -7.34 25.87
CA ILE A 277 1.15 -6.53 25.87
C ILE A 277 2.31 -7.34 26.44
N ASN A 278 2.08 -8.07 27.53
CA ASN A 278 3.08 -8.94 28.13
C ASN A 278 3.44 -10.14 27.22
N GLU A 279 2.44 -10.79 26.63
CA GLU A 279 2.65 -11.91 25.70
C GLU A 279 3.45 -11.51 24.45
N LYS A 280 3.27 -10.28 23.97
CA LYS A 280 3.95 -9.77 22.77
C LYS A 280 5.23 -8.98 23.07
N GLY A 281 5.57 -8.78 24.34
CA GLY A 281 6.76 -8.03 24.73
C GLY A 281 6.73 -6.57 24.28
N VAL A 282 5.53 -5.95 24.26
CA VAL A 282 5.39 -4.55 23.89
C VAL A 282 5.87 -3.67 25.04
N SER A 283 6.77 -2.73 24.74
CA SER A 283 7.51 -1.95 25.74
C SER A 283 7.22 -0.44 25.72
N PHE A 284 6.66 0.08 24.63
CA PHE A 284 6.20 1.46 24.55
C PHE A 284 4.89 1.67 25.31
N ASP A 285 4.61 2.91 25.70
CA ASP A 285 3.44 3.22 26.50
C ASP A 285 2.13 3.05 25.72
N ILE A 286 1.16 2.40 26.37
CA ILE A 286 -0.19 2.19 25.85
C ILE A 286 -1.13 3.13 26.59
N MET A 287 -1.86 3.96 25.85
CA MET A 287 -2.90 4.84 26.36
C MET A 287 -4.26 4.16 26.29
N LEU A 288 -5.11 4.40 27.28
CA LEU A 288 -6.41 3.73 27.44
C LEU A 288 -7.57 4.68 27.13
N ASP A 289 -8.26 4.48 26.01
CA ASP A 289 -9.49 5.22 25.67
C ASP A 289 -10.72 4.55 26.31
N GLU A 290 -10.79 4.61 27.64
CA GLU A 290 -11.84 3.97 28.45
C GLU A 290 -13.25 4.47 28.14
N GLN A 291 -13.38 5.74 27.76
CA GLN A 291 -14.68 6.36 27.44
C GLN A 291 -14.99 6.36 25.94
N GLY A 292 -14.03 5.98 25.09
CA GLY A 292 -14.19 6.01 23.63
C GLY A 292 -14.22 7.41 23.02
N MET A 293 -13.79 8.43 23.77
CA MET A 293 -13.92 9.84 23.37
C MET A 293 -12.84 10.21 22.36
N VAL A 294 -11.62 9.68 22.52
CA VAL A 294 -10.51 9.99 21.61
C VAL A 294 -10.74 9.31 20.28
N SER A 295 -11.09 8.03 20.27
CA SER A 295 -11.43 7.29 19.05
C SER A 295 -12.63 7.85 18.32
N LYS A 296 -13.62 8.42 19.04
CA LYS A 296 -14.73 9.16 18.43
C LYS A 296 -14.25 10.48 17.80
N THR A 297 -13.40 11.23 18.50
CA THR A 297 -12.83 12.50 18.01
C THR A 297 -12.00 12.30 16.75
N TYR A 298 -11.25 11.19 16.70
CA TYR A 298 -10.44 10.78 15.54
C TYR A 298 -11.22 9.94 14.49
N GLU A 299 -12.55 9.86 14.63
CA GLU A 299 -13.48 9.14 13.76
C GLU A 299 -12.98 7.73 13.38
N VAL A 300 -12.48 7.00 14.37
CA VAL A 300 -11.90 5.67 14.18
C VAL A 300 -13.01 4.63 14.00
N ILE A 301 -13.35 4.40 12.73
CA ILE A 301 -14.35 3.40 12.32
C ILE A 301 -13.69 2.01 12.18
N THR A 302 -12.43 1.96 11.75
CA THR A 302 -11.68 0.73 11.47
C THR A 302 -10.38 0.69 12.26
N ILE A 303 -9.98 -0.49 12.74
CA ILE A 303 -8.69 -0.69 13.41
C ILE A 303 -7.84 -1.77 12.72
N PRO A 304 -6.50 -1.61 12.70
CA PRO A 304 -5.80 -0.43 13.20
C PRO A 304 -5.97 0.77 12.25
N THR A 305 -5.90 1.98 12.81
CA THR A 305 -5.79 3.24 12.08
C THR A 305 -4.66 4.03 12.69
N SER A 306 -3.75 4.54 11.85
CA SER A 306 -2.56 5.27 12.27
C SER A 306 -2.54 6.65 11.63
N TYR A 307 -2.22 7.67 12.44
CA TYR A 307 -1.93 9.02 11.99
C TYR A 307 -0.44 9.28 12.20
N ILE A 308 0.19 9.86 11.18
CA ILE A 308 1.59 10.27 11.19
C ILE A 308 1.60 11.77 11.35
N ILE A 309 2.17 12.23 12.45
CA ILE A 309 2.11 13.61 12.88
C ILE A 309 3.54 14.14 12.94
N ASP A 310 3.77 15.35 12.43
CA ASP A 310 5.07 16.00 12.47
C ASP A 310 5.42 16.56 13.86
N GLU A 311 6.60 17.14 13.97
CA GLU A 311 7.14 17.73 15.19
C GLU A 311 6.30 18.92 15.71
N HIS A 312 5.54 19.59 14.84
CA HIS A 312 4.66 20.72 15.17
C HIS A 312 3.23 20.27 15.52
N GLY A 313 2.91 18.99 15.31
CA GLY A 313 1.58 18.44 15.53
C GLY A 313 0.66 18.40 14.34
N VAL A 314 1.16 18.64 13.15
CA VAL A 314 0.41 18.61 11.91
C VAL A 314 0.34 17.18 11.39
N ILE A 315 -0.85 16.74 10.98
CA ILE A 315 -1.05 15.43 10.38
C ILE A 315 -0.43 15.42 8.99
N LEU A 316 0.62 14.62 8.80
CA LEU A 316 1.26 14.38 7.51
C LEU A 316 0.55 13.28 6.73
N ARG A 317 0.03 12.27 7.44
CA ARG A 317 -0.61 11.11 6.80
C ARG A 317 -1.63 10.43 7.71
N LYS A 318 -2.67 9.88 7.09
CA LYS A 318 -3.61 8.93 7.69
C LYS A 318 -3.50 7.59 6.97
N HIS A 319 -3.39 6.50 7.74
CA HIS A 319 -3.29 5.14 7.22
C HIS A 319 -4.30 4.23 7.91
N VAL A 320 -5.05 3.46 7.12
CA VAL A 320 -6.03 2.50 7.62
C VAL A 320 -5.56 1.09 7.30
N GLY A 321 -5.51 0.24 8.32
CA GLY A 321 -4.94 -1.11 8.26
C GLY A 321 -3.54 -1.18 8.90
N PRO A 322 -2.98 -2.39 9.02
CA PRO A 322 -1.74 -2.60 9.76
C PRO A 322 -0.52 -2.02 9.03
N LEU A 323 0.44 -1.51 9.79
CA LEU A 323 1.74 -1.06 9.33
C LEU A 323 2.82 -2.12 9.61
N SER A 324 3.62 -2.45 8.59
CA SER A 324 4.86 -3.21 8.78
C SER A 324 5.99 -2.26 9.16
N TYR A 325 7.10 -2.83 9.66
CA TYR A 325 8.31 -2.06 9.98
C TYR A 325 8.75 -1.17 8.80
N ASP A 326 8.78 -1.74 7.59
CA ASP A 326 9.20 -1.03 6.38
C ASP A 326 8.22 0.09 5.97
N MET A 327 6.93 -0.06 6.29
CA MET A 327 5.92 0.98 6.07
C MET A 327 6.09 2.13 7.08
N MET A 328 6.27 1.82 8.37
CA MET A 328 6.53 2.84 9.38
C MET A 328 7.78 3.64 9.04
N LYS A 329 8.90 2.95 8.73
CA LYS A 329 10.16 3.59 8.36
C LYS A 329 10.01 4.54 7.17
N ARG A 330 9.32 4.12 6.10
CA ARG A 330 9.07 4.97 4.94
C ARG A 330 8.22 6.19 5.29
N THR A 331 7.19 6.01 6.09
CA THR A 331 6.22 7.07 6.37
C THR A 331 6.77 8.14 7.31
N VAL A 332 7.71 7.81 8.20
CA VAL A 332 8.38 8.81 9.05
C VAL A 332 9.55 9.50 8.36
N SER A 333 10.12 8.88 7.31
CA SER A 333 11.29 9.40 6.59
C SER A 333 10.94 10.31 5.40
N SER A 334 9.69 10.32 4.94
CA SER A 334 9.26 11.28 3.91
C SER A 334 9.21 12.68 4.53
N GLU A 335 10.08 13.56 4.05
CA GLU A 335 10.11 15.01 4.33
C GLU A 335 9.11 15.76 3.47
#